data_AF-A0A925R315-F1
#
_entry.id   AF-A0A925R315-F1
#
_cell.length_a   1.000
_cell.length_b   1.000
_cell.length_c   1.000
_cell.angle_alpha   90.00
_cell.angle_beta   90.00
_cell.angle_gamma   90.00
#
_symmetry.space_group_name_H-M   'P 1'
#
loop_
_entity.id
_entity.type
_entity.pdbx_description
1 polymer ?
#
loop_
_entity_poly.entity_id
_entity_poly.type
_entity_poly.pdbx_seq_one_letter_code
_entity_poly.pdbx_strand_id
1 'polypeptide(L)' 'HPDQPEWLSHVNASVLKVKLAMAIIGISSIHLLKTFINAGALNDRVLIAQTVIHVAFLFSALAIAWTDKILTSQRGADH' A
#
# COMPACT_ATOMS: atom_id res chain seq x y z
N HIS A 1 -26.25 6.54 27.81
CA HIS A 1 -24.98 6.04 27.26
C HIS A 1 -24.44 7.14 26.36
N PRO A 2 -23.17 7.57 26.51
CA PRO A 2 -22.57 8.45 25.54
C PRO A 2 -22.36 7.64 24.26
N ASP A 3 -23.28 7.80 23.33
CA ASP A 3 -23.27 7.15 22.03
C ASP A 3 -22.01 7.63 21.30
N GLN A 4 -21.01 6.76 21.26
CA GLN A 4 -19.78 7.01 20.52
C GLN A 4 -20.17 7.16 19.05
N PRO A 5 -19.85 8.30 18.41
CA PRO A 5 -20.52 8.67 17.19
C PRO A 5 -20.03 7.84 15.99
N GLU A 6 -20.96 7.46 15.10
CA GLU A 6 -20.78 6.51 13.99
C GLU A 6 -19.71 6.89 12.94
N TRP A 7 -19.25 8.14 12.95
CA TRP A 7 -18.16 8.63 12.09
C TRP A 7 -16.77 8.12 12.49
N LEU A 8 -16.60 7.56 13.69
CA LEU A 8 -15.30 7.07 14.19
C LEU A 8 -15.12 5.55 13.97
N SER A 9 -16.22 4.79 13.88
CA SER A 9 -16.16 3.32 13.83
C SER A 9 -16.15 2.74 12.41
N HIS A 10 -16.69 3.47 11.43
CA HIS A 10 -16.84 2.97 10.06
C HIS A 10 -16.07 3.78 9.02
N VAL A 11 -15.77 5.06 9.29
CA VAL A 11 -15.02 5.90 8.37
C VAL A 11 -13.54 5.83 8.74
N ASN A 12 -12.77 5.32 7.79
CA ASN A 12 -11.37 5.63 7.59
C ASN A 12 -10.30 4.66 8.14
N ALA A 13 -10.58 3.59 8.89
CA ALA A 13 -9.48 2.68 9.24
C ALA A 13 -8.91 1.94 8.00
N SER A 14 -9.75 1.33 7.16
CA SER A 14 -9.30 0.69 5.91
C SER A 14 -8.79 1.69 4.88
N VAL A 15 -9.52 2.79 4.67
CA VAL A 15 -9.13 3.83 3.69
C VAL A 15 -7.83 4.52 4.09
N LEU A 16 -7.60 4.78 5.40
CA LEU A 16 -6.34 5.32 5.90
C LEU A 16 -5.18 4.34 5.72
N LYS A 17 -5.39 3.04 5.98
CA LYS A 17 -4.37 2.00 5.75
C LYS A 17 -3.98 1.93 4.27
N VAL A 18 -4.96 1.96 3.36
CA VAL A 18 -4.71 1.97 1.90
C VAL A 18 -3.96 3.23 1.47
N LYS A 19 -4.39 4.41 1.93
CA LYS A 19 -3.73 5.69 1.64
C LYS A 19 -2.29 5.74 2.17
N LEU A 20 -2.06 5.22 3.36
CA LEU A 20 -0.73 5.13 3.96
C LEU A 20 0.18 4.19 3.15
N ALA A 21 -0.32 3.02 2.75
CA ALA A 21 0.43 2.08 1.91
C ALA A 21 0.79 2.71 0.54
N MET A 22 -0.16 3.41 -0.08
CA MET A 22 0.06 4.16 -1.34
C MET A 22 1.15 5.23 -1.20
N ALA A 23 1.14 5.99 -0.09
CA ALA A 23 2.16 7.00 0.17
C ALA A 23 3.58 6.38 0.30
N ILE A 24 3.70 5.26 1.01
CA ILE A 24 4.98 4.54 1.19
C ILE A 24 5.51 4.01 -0.15
N ILE A 25 4.62 3.44 -0.99
CA ILE A 25 4.98 2.97 -2.33
C ILE A 25 5.47 4.12 -3.21
N GLY A 26 4.79 5.28 -3.18
CA GLY A 26 5.18 6.46 -3.94
C GLY A 26 6.59 6.95 -3.60
N ILE A 27 6.94 6.99 -2.30
CA ILE A 27 8.29 7.36 -1.86
C ILE A 27 9.33 6.35 -2.37
N SER A 28 9.02 5.05 -2.31
CA SER A 28 9.88 3.98 -2.84
C SER A 28 10.11 4.11 -4.36
N SER A 29 9.08 4.48 -5.13
CA SER A 29 9.18 4.70 -6.59
C SER A 29 10.13 5.83 -6.95
N ILE A 30 10.10 6.95 -6.21
CA ILE A 30 11.03 8.09 -6.43
C ILE A 30 12.47 7.62 -6.23
N HIS A 31 12.68 6.77 -5.22
CA HIS A 31 13.99 6.20 -4.96
C HIS A 31 14.47 5.34 -6.13
N LEU A 32 13.60 4.50 -6.71
CA LEU A 32 13.94 3.67 -7.87
C LEU A 32 14.24 4.51 -9.10
N LEU A 33 13.48 5.59 -9.33
CA LEU A 33 13.73 6.49 -10.46
C LEU A 33 15.13 7.12 -10.36
N LYS A 34 15.56 7.56 -9.17
CA LYS A 34 16.91 8.08 -8.92
C LYS A 34 17.99 7.02 -9.18
N THR A 35 17.78 5.80 -8.69
CA THR A 35 18.68 4.65 -8.90
C THR A 35 18.75 4.25 -10.38
N PHE A 36 17.63 4.32 -11.10
CA PHE A 36 17.54 3.97 -12.52
C PHE A 36 18.25 5.00 -13.40
N ILE A 37 18.10 6.30 -13.11
CA ILE A 37 18.82 7.38 -13.81
C ILE A 37 20.34 7.23 -13.62
N ASN A 38 20.80 6.73 -12.47
CA ASN A 38 22.22 6.52 -12.16
C ASN A 38 22.66 5.05 -12.30
N ALA A 39 21.89 4.21 -13.00
CA ALA A 39 22.09 2.76 -13.02
C ALA A 39 23.49 2.34 -13.54
N GLY A 40 24.04 3.08 -14.51
CA GLY A 40 25.37 2.81 -15.06
C GLY A 40 26.53 3.04 -14.09
N ALA A 41 26.30 3.72 -12.95
CA ALA A 41 27.31 3.99 -11.94
C ALA A 41 27.02 3.29 -10.59
N LEU A 42 25.95 2.50 -10.51
CA LEU A 42 25.51 1.81 -9.30
C LEU A 42 25.79 0.32 -9.40
N ASN A 43 26.07 -0.30 -8.25
CA ASN A 43 26.28 -1.73 -8.16
C ASN A 43 24.96 -2.46 -8.45
N ASP A 44 24.97 -3.40 -9.41
CA ASP A 44 23.81 -4.22 -9.81
C ASP A 44 23.08 -4.84 -8.61
N ARG A 45 23.82 -5.24 -7.57
CA ARG A 45 23.24 -5.80 -6.34
C ARG A 45 22.30 -4.82 -5.64
N VAL A 46 22.64 -3.53 -5.62
CA VAL A 46 21.82 -2.49 -4.98
C VAL A 46 20.56 -2.23 -5.81
N LEU A 47 20.70 -2.19 -7.14
CA LEU A 47 19.58 -1.99 -8.07
C LEU A 47 18.58 -3.15 -7.98
N ILE A 48 19.07 -4.39 -7.97
CA ILE A 48 18.24 -5.59 -7.81
C ILE A 48 17.56 -5.59 -6.45
N ALA A 49 18.29 -5.35 -5.35
CA ALA A 49 17.72 -5.33 -4.01
C ALA A 49 16.60 -4.27 -3.87
N GLN A 50 16.81 -3.07 -4.39
CA GLN A 50 15.82 -1.99 -4.36
C GLN A 50 14.59 -2.31 -5.21
N THR A 51 14.79 -2.95 -6.36
CA THR A 51 13.70 -3.41 -7.23
C THR A 51 12.87 -4.49 -6.55
N VAL A 52 13.52 -5.46 -5.91
CA VAL A 52 12.85 -6.53 -5.15
C VAL A 52 12.01 -5.97 -4.00
N ILE A 53 12.56 -5.02 -3.23
CA ILE A 53 11.82 -4.36 -2.14
C ILE A 53 10.60 -3.60 -2.68
N HIS A 54 10.75 -2.90 -3.80
CA HIS A 54 9.64 -2.18 -4.41
C HIS A 54 8.52 -3.12 -4.87
N VAL A 55 8.89 -4.23 -5.53
CA VAL A 55 7.94 -5.26 -5.93
C VAL A 55 7.23 -5.87 -4.72
N ALA A 56 7.92 -6.10 -3.60
CA ALA A 56 7.31 -6.55 -2.36
C ALA A 56 6.27 -5.54 -1.80
N PHE A 57 6.53 -4.23 -1.91
CA PHE A 57 5.55 -3.20 -1.54
C PHE A 57 4.33 -3.19 -2.46
N LEU A 58 4.50 -3.39 -3.77
CA LEU A 58 3.38 -3.52 -4.71
C LEU A 58 2.51 -4.74 -4.40
N PHE A 59 3.13 -5.90 -4.13
CA PHE A 59 2.40 -7.09 -3.69
C PHE A 59 1.65 -6.86 -2.37
N SER A 60 2.26 -6.15 -1.43
CA SER A 60 1.59 -5.81 -0.15
C SER A 60 0.36 -4.92 -0.38
N ALA A 61 0.44 -3.93 -1.27
CA ALA A 61 -0.73 -3.11 -1.62
C ALA A 61 -1.83 -3.91 -2.32
N LEU A 62 -1.47 -4.83 -3.22
CA LEU A 62 -2.42 -5.72 -3.87
C LEU A 62 -3.12 -6.63 -2.86
N ALA A 63 -2.38 -7.19 -1.89
CA ALA A 63 -2.94 -8.01 -0.82
C ALA A 63 -3.92 -7.22 0.07
N ILE A 64 -3.56 -5.97 0.42
CA ILE A 64 -4.44 -5.08 1.21
C ILE A 64 -5.70 -4.76 0.41
N ALA A 65 -5.58 -4.39 -0.87
CA ALA A 65 -6.72 -4.10 -1.74
C ALA A 65 -7.62 -5.33 -1.94
N TRP A 66 -7.03 -6.52 -2.05
CA TRP A 66 -7.79 -7.75 -2.19
C TRP A 66 -8.52 -8.14 -0.90
N THR A 67 -7.87 -7.97 0.26
CA THR A 67 -8.50 -8.17 1.57
C THR A 67 -9.65 -7.19 1.78
N ASP A 68 -9.45 -5.92 1.41
CA ASP A 68 -10.49 -4.90 1.50
C ASP A 68 -11.69 -5.24 0.61
N LYS A 69 -11.45 -5.69 -0.63
CA LYS A 69 -12.48 -6.18 -1.56
C LYS A 69 -13.26 -7.38 -1.01
N ILE A 70 -12.58 -8.36 -0.42
CA ILE A 70 -13.26 -9.54 0.17
C ILE A 70 -14.13 -9.11 1.35
N LEU A 71 -13.63 -8.22 2.20
CA LEU A 71 -14.37 -7.72 3.36
C LEU A 71 -15.59 -6.87 2.96
N THR A 72 -15.49 -6.05 1.91
CA THR A 72 -16.65 -5.33 1.35
C THR A 72 -17.63 -6.27 0.65
N SER A 73 -17.15 -7.31 -0.04
CA SER A 73 -18.00 -8.27 -0.74
C SER A 73 -18.81 -9.17 0.20
N GLN A 74 -18.31 -9.48 1.40
CA GLN A 74 -19.08 -10.19 2.45
C GLN A 74 -20.24 -9.35 2.99
N ARG A 75 -20.07 -8.02 3.07
CA ARG A 75 -21.08 -7.09 3.62
C ARG A 75 -22.28 -6.86 2.68
N GLY A 76 -22.20 -7.29 1.42
CA GLY A 76 -23.28 -7.22 0.44
C GLY A 76 -24.18 -8.46 0.36
N ALA A 77 -23.84 -9.54 1.07
CA ALA A 77 -24.60 -10.81 1.05
C ALA A 77 -25.57 -10.98 2.23
N ASP A 78 -25.54 -10.07 3.20
CA ASP A 78 -26.42 -10.05 4.39
C ASP A 78 -27.64 -9.10 4.23
N HIS A 79 -28.00 -8.76 2.98
CA HIS A 79 -29.22 -7.99 2.65
C HIS A 79 -30.21 -8.83 1.85
#